data_AF-A0AAV7QE52-F1
#
_entry.id   AF-A0AAV7QE52-F1
#
_cell.length_a   1.000
_cell.length_b   1.000
_cell.length_c   1.000
_cell.angle_alpha   90.00
_cell.angle_beta   90.00
_cell.angle_gamma   90.00
#
_symmetry.space_group_name_H-M   'P 1'
#
loop_
_entity.id
_entity.type
_entity.pdbx_description
1 polymer ?
#
loop_
_entity_poly.entity_id
_entity_poly.type
_entity_poly.pdbx_seq_one_letter_code
_entity_poly.pdbx_strand_id
1 'polypeptide(L)'
;MLPTHNEKGTAIELLQQQVQALQERAEDAEGRSRRNNIRILGTPEGKEGKNPTQYVEEWLKSIVEDRLSVHFVVDRAHRIPGRRPLPEAPPHP
;
A
#
# COMPACT_ATOMS: atom_id res chain seq x y z
N MET A 1 32.88 -24.68 27.25
CA MET A 1 31.64 -25.19 27.87
C MET A 1 30.56 -25.12 26.80
N LEU A 2 29.96 -26.24 26.41
CA LEU A 2 28.85 -26.22 25.43
C LEU A 2 27.55 -25.87 26.19
N PRO A 3 26.70 -24.98 25.64
CA PRO A 3 25.48 -24.57 26.32
C PRO A 3 24.55 -25.75 26.55
N THR A 4 23.96 -25.79 27.75
CA THR A 4 23.08 -26.88 28.18
C THR A 4 21.75 -26.83 27.41
N HIS A 5 21.05 -27.96 27.32
CA HIS A 5 19.79 -28.08 26.58
C HIS A 5 18.74 -27.02 27.01
N ASN A 6 18.77 -26.59 28.27
CA ASN A 6 17.84 -25.62 28.83
C ASN A 6 18.12 -24.18 28.34
N GLU A 7 19.40 -23.79 28.22
CA GLU A 7 19.81 -22.48 27.72
C GLU A 7 19.44 -22.30 26.24
N LYS A 8 19.50 -23.38 25.46
CA LYS A 8 19.07 -23.38 24.06
C LYS A 8 17.55 -23.17 23.93
N GLY A 9 16.76 -23.77 24.82
CA GLY A 9 15.30 -23.59 24.86
C GLY A 9 14.91 -22.14 25.13
N THR A 10 15.50 -21.52 26.16
CA THR A 10 15.25 -20.11 26.50
C THR A 10 15.69 -19.15 25.38
N ALA A 11 16.80 -19.44 24.70
CA ALA A 11 17.24 -18.64 23.56
C ALA A 11 16.26 -18.70 22.38
N ILE A 12 15.67 -19.88 22.11
CA ILE A 12 14.67 -20.05 21.07
C ILE A 12 13.40 -19.25 21.40
N GLU A 13 12.91 -19.33 22.64
CA GLU A 13 11.73 -18.58 23.08
C GLU A 13 11.94 -17.07 22.96
N LEU A 14 13.12 -16.58 23.38
CA LEU A 14 13.47 -15.17 23.26
C LEU A 14 13.54 -14.71 21.80
N LEU A 15 14.10 -15.54 20.91
CA LEU A 15 14.14 -15.24 19.48
C LEU A 15 12.75 -15.24 18.86
N GLN A 16 11.87 -16.17 19.25
CA GLN A 16 10.49 -16.21 18.79
C GLN A 16 9.72 -14.94 19.20
N GLN A 17 9.90 -14.50 20.45
CA GLN A 17 9.30 -13.23 20.93
C GLN A 17 9.83 -12.02 20.16
N GLN A 18 11.13 -11.97 19.87
CA GLN A 18 11.72 -10.89 19.06
C GLN A 18 11.20 -10.89 17.64
N VAL A 19 11.10 -12.05 16.99
CA VAL A 19 10.54 -12.16 15.63
C VAL A 19 9.10 -11.70 15.61
N GLN A 20 8.28 -12.12 16.58
CA GLN A 20 6.89 -11.69 16.70
C GLN A 20 6.78 -10.16 16.85
N ALA A 21 7.55 -9.57 17.77
CA ALA A 21 7.54 -8.13 17.99
C ALA A 21 8.03 -7.34 16.76
N LEU A 22 9.00 -7.87 16.01
CA LEU A 22 9.46 -7.25 14.77
C LEU A 22 8.42 -7.35 13.66
N GLN A 23 7.71 -8.47 13.56
CA GLN A 23 6.64 -8.67 12.59
C GLN A 23 5.50 -7.68 12.84
N GLU A 24 5.03 -7.56 14.09
CA GLU A 24 3.97 -6.60 14.46
C GLU A 24 4.37 -5.16 14.14
N ARG A 25 5.63 -4.78 14.42
CA ARG A 25 6.14 -3.45 14.09
C ARG A 25 6.23 -3.22 12.58
N ALA A 26 6.61 -4.24 11.82
CA ALA A 26 6.69 -4.15 10.36
C ALA A 26 5.30 -3.98 9.74
N GLU A 27 4.32 -4.75 10.19
CA GLU A 27 2.92 -4.67 9.74
C GLU A 27 2.32 -3.30 10.07
N ASP A 28 2.52 -2.79 11.29
CA ASP A 28 2.07 -1.46 11.69
C ASP A 28 2.76 -0.34 10.88
N ALA A 29 4.07 -0.46 10.64
CA ALA A 29 4.82 0.49 9.81
C ALA A 29 4.32 0.50 8.35
N GLU A 30 4.09 -0.67 7.74
CA GLU A 30 3.55 -0.76 6.39
C GLU A 30 2.13 -0.17 6.33
N GLY A 31 1.27 -0.54 7.29
CA GLY A 31 -0.09 -0.04 7.37
C GLY A 31 -0.15 1.48 7.51
N ARG A 32 0.70 2.08 8.35
CA ARG A 32 0.81 3.54 8.48
C ARG A 32 1.36 4.19 7.22
N SER A 33 2.38 3.60 6.60
CA SER A 33 2.97 4.12 5.36
C SER A 33 1.99 4.12 4.20
N ARG A 34 1.03 3.18 4.16
CA ARG A 34 0.06 3.03 3.07
C ARG A 34 -1.34 3.54 3.41
N ARG A 35 -1.55 4.10 4.61
CA ARG A 35 -2.86 4.50 5.13
C ARG A 35 -3.62 5.47 4.23
N ASN A 36 -2.91 6.35 3.53
CA ASN A 36 -3.50 7.36 2.65
C ASN A 36 -3.56 6.91 1.18
N ASN A 37 -3.07 5.71 0.86
CA ASN A 37 -3.09 5.21 -0.50
C ASN A 37 -4.47 4.63 -0.81
N ILE A 38 -5.13 5.15 -1.84
CA ILE A 38 -6.34 4.56 -2.40
C ILE A 38 -6.00 3.74 -3.65
N ARG A 39 -6.83 2.74 -3.95
CA ARG A 39 -6.70 1.92 -5.16
C ARG A 39 -7.96 2.06 -6.00
N ILE A 40 -7.82 2.56 -7.22
CA ILE A 40 -8.93 2.82 -8.14
C ILE A 40 -9.00 1.63 -9.10
N LEU A 41 -10.17 1.04 -9.28
CA LEU A 41 -10.36 -0.13 -10.14
C LEU A 41 -11.18 0.22 -11.37
N GLY A 42 -10.90 -0.46 -12.50
CA GLY A 42 -11.74 -0.36 -13.70
C GLY A 42 -11.52 0.89 -14.56
N THR A 43 -10.54 1.74 -14.24
CA THR A 43 -10.17 2.87 -15.10
C THR A 43 -9.58 2.34 -16.41
N PRO A 44 -10.12 2.68 -17.59
CA PRO A 44 -9.56 2.24 -18.87
C PRO A 44 -8.10 2.67 -19.05
N GLU A 45 -7.25 1.77 -19.55
CA GLU A 45 -5.82 2.03 -19.77
C GLU A 45 -5.58 3.26 -20.65
N GLY A 46 -4.85 4.24 -20.12
CA GLY A 46 -4.48 5.46 -20.85
C GLY A 46 -5.51 6.58 -20.78
N LYS A 47 -6.66 6.38 -20.10
CA LYS A 47 -7.66 7.44 -19.89
C LYS A 47 -7.09 8.63 -19.10
N GLU A 48 -6.09 8.38 -18.26
CA GLU A 48 -5.45 9.40 -17.44
C GLU A 48 -4.54 10.36 -18.23
N GLY A 49 -4.23 10.02 -19.49
CA GLY A 49 -3.36 10.82 -20.33
C GLY A 49 -1.91 10.90 -19.80
N LYS A 50 -1.30 12.08 -19.95
CA LYS A 50 0.13 12.29 -19.62
C LYS A 50 0.39 12.59 -18.14
N ASN A 51 -0.64 13.01 -17.40
CA ASN A 51 -0.51 13.40 -15.99
C ASN A 51 -1.57 12.69 -15.14
N PRO A 52 -1.28 11.46 -14.69
CA PRO A 52 -2.24 10.68 -13.89
C PRO A 52 -2.62 11.35 -12.58
N THR A 53 -1.69 12.07 -11.95
CA THR A 53 -1.94 12.76 -10.67
C THR A 53 -3.03 13.82 -10.83
N GLN A 54 -2.90 14.68 -11.85
CA GLN A 54 -3.90 15.71 -12.13
C GLN A 54 -5.26 15.08 -12.48
N TYR A 55 -5.27 14.06 -13.34
CA TYR A 55 -6.51 13.36 -13.70
C TYR A 55 -7.23 12.79 -12.47
N VAL A 56 -6.50 12.12 -11.57
CA VAL A 56 -7.09 11.52 -10.36
C VAL A 56 -7.56 12.61 -9.40
N GLU A 57 -6.82 13.70 -9.25
CA GLU A 57 -7.23 14.81 -8.40
C GLU A 57 -8.54 15.46 -8.89
N GLU A 58 -8.65 15.76 -10.18
CA GLU A 58 -9.85 16.31 -10.80
C GLU A 58 -11.03 15.33 -10.71
N TRP A 59 -10.79 14.04 -10.98
CA TRP A 59 -11.80 13.00 -10.87
C TRP A 59 -12.32 12.85 -9.44
N LEU A 60 -11.43 12.80 -8.44
CA LEU A 60 -11.83 12.74 -7.04
C LEU A 60 -12.63 13.98 -6.64
N LYS A 61 -12.19 15.19 -7.04
CA LYS A 61 -12.90 16.44 -6.76
C LYS A 61 -14.33 16.35 -7.26
N SER A 62 -14.53 15.90 -8.50
CA SER A 62 -15.87 15.72 -9.08
C SER A 62 -16.79 14.76 -8.32
N ILE A 63 -16.25 13.83 -7.53
CA ILE A 63 -17.03 12.86 -6.74
C ILE A 63 -17.37 13.40 -5.35
N VAL A 64 -16.49 14.22 -4.77
CA VAL A 64 -16.51 14.54 -3.33
C VAL A 64 -16.72 16.02 -3.02
N GLU A 65 -16.85 16.89 -4.02
CA GLU A 65 -16.88 18.36 -3.88
C GLU A 65 -17.86 18.82 -2.78
N ASP A 66 -19.04 18.22 -2.69
CA ASP A 66 -20.07 18.57 -1.69
C ASP A 66 -19.99 17.77 -0.39
N ARG A 67 -19.06 16.81 -0.28
CA ARG A 67 -19.02 15.79 0.79
C ARG A 67 -17.84 15.90 1.73
N LEU A 68 -16.76 16.57 1.32
CA LEU A 68 -15.59 16.76 2.17
C LEU A 68 -15.51 18.21 2.66
N SER A 69 -15.50 18.37 3.97
CA SER A 69 -15.26 19.67 4.63
C SER A 69 -13.79 20.12 4.57
N VAL A 70 -12.91 19.29 3.99
CA VAL A 70 -11.47 19.50 3.92
C VAL A 70 -10.99 19.46 2.47
N HIS A 71 -10.08 20.38 2.14
CA HIS A 71 -9.36 20.34 0.87
C HIS A 71 -8.34 19.20 0.92
N PHE A 72 -8.32 18.36 -0.12
CA PHE A 72 -7.32 17.29 -0.27
C PHE A 72 -6.40 17.58 -1.44
N VAL A 73 -5.19 17.01 -1.37
CA VAL A 73 -4.20 17.06 -2.44
C VAL A 73 -3.80 15.61 -2.76
N VAL A 74 -3.61 15.31 -4.05
CA VAL A 74 -3.10 14.01 -4.49
C VAL A 74 -1.59 14.15 -4.69
N ASP A 75 -0.80 13.54 -3.80
CA ASP A 75 0.68 13.62 -3.90
C ASP A 75 1.21 12.92 -5.16
N ARG A 76 0.65 11.74 -5.48
CA ARG A 76 1.05 10.94 -6.64
C ARG A 76 -0.05 9.96 -7.04
N ALA A 77 -0.31 9.87 -8.34
CA ALA A 77 -1.07 8.77 -8.91
C ALA A 77 -0.25 8.03 -9.97
N HIS A 78 -0.36 6.70 -9.98
CA HIS A 78 0.28 5.85 -10.96
C HIS A 78 -0.45 4.52 -11.02
N ARG A 79 -0.39 3.87 -12.19
CA ARG A 79 -0.82 2.48 -12.35
C ARG A 79 0.19 1.54 -11.74
N ILE A 80 -0.25 0.36 -11.35
CA ILE A 80 0.65 -0.71 -10.93
C ILE A 80 1.67 -1.02 -12.04
N PRO A 81 2.97 -1.13 -11.70
CA PRO A 81 3.99 -1.45 -12.69
C PRO A 81 3.72 -2.79 -13.37
N GLY A 82 3.85 -2.83 -14.70
CA GLY A 82 3.62 -4.05 -15.48
C GLY A 82 3.55 -3.77 -16.98
N ARG A 83 3.51 -4.84 -17.78
CA ARG A 83 3.19 -4.73 -19.21
C ARG A 83 1.72 -4.36 -19.33
N ARG A 84 1.40 -3.42 -20.23
CA ARG A 84 0.01 -3.05 -20.51
C ARG A 84 -0.83 -4.32 -20.76
N PRO A 85 -1.98 -4.47 -20.09
CA PRO A 85 -2.83 -5.63 -20.27
C PRO A 85 -3.39 -5.65 -21.70
N LEU A 86 -3.72 -6.85 -22.18
CA LEU A 86 -4.46 -7.00 -23.43
C LEU A 86 -5.83 -6.31 -23.30
N PRO A 87 -6.47 -5.88 -24.40
CA PRO A 87 -7.77 -5.18 -24.34
C PRO A 87 -8.87 -5.93 -23.58
N GLU A 88 -8.83 -7.26 -23.57
CA GLU A 88 -9.81 -8.12 -22.88
C GLU A 88 -9.45 -8.41 -21.41
N ALA A 89 -8.22 -8.09 -21.00
CA ALA A 89 -7.78 -8.28 -19.62
C ALA A 89 -8.17 -7.06 -18.75
N PRO A 90 -8.37 -7.26 -17.43
CA PRO A 90 -8.69 -6.16 -16.53
C PRO A 90 -7.62 -5.06 -16.56
N PRO A 91 -8.02 -3.77 -16.54
CA PRO A 91 -7.06 -2.69 -16.48
C PRO A 91 -6.29 -2.72 -15.17
N HIS A 92 -5.06 -2.20 -15.18
CA HIS A 92 -4.34 -2.02 -13.94
C HIS A 92 -5.05 -1.01 -13.03
N PRO A 93 -5.04 -1.27 -11.73
CA PRO A 93 -5.35 -0.25 -10.74
C PRO A 93 -4.34 0.89 -10.74
#